data_AF-A0A804LFN9-F1
#
_entry.id   AF-A0A804LFN9-F1
#
_cell.length_a   1.000
_cell.length_b   1.000
_cell.length_c   1.000
_cell.angle_alpha   90.00
_cell.angle_beta   90.00
_cell.angle_gamma   90.00
#
_symmetry.space_group_name_H-M   'P 1'
#
loop_
_entity.id
_entity.type
_entity.pdbx_description
1 polymer ?
#
loop_
_entity_poly.entity_id
_entity_poly.type
_entity_poly.pdbx_seq_one_letter_code
_entity_poly.pdbx_strand_id
1 'polypeptide(L)'
;MLFELLTLSQALGELTWPSILSKREELREIFCGFNLVLVSEFSENKINLLRSNGIVPLSEQKIRAVVTNAKQIQKVVEELGSFSNYCWSFVNHRPIANGFRYARQVPTKTPKAEAISKDLMRRGFQFQACSQHKASEK
;
A
#
# COMPACT_ATOMS: atom_id res chain seq x y z
N MET A 1 -10.16 5.13 4.92
CA MET A 1 -10.24 3.66 4.76
C MET A 1 -9.34 3.13 3.63
N LEU A 2 -9.43 3.62 2.39
CA LEU A 2 -8.65 3.03 1.28
C LEU A 2 -7.12 3.17 1.43
N PHE A 3 -6.65 4.33 1.90
CA PHE A 3 -5.21 4.56 2.14
C PHE A 3 -4.63 3.68 3.26
N GLU A 4 -5.39 3.46 4.33
CA GLU A 4 -5.01 2.53 5.41
C GLU A 4 -4.78 1.14 4.82
N LEU A 5 -5.72 0.61 4.03
CA LEU A 5 -5.58 -0.71 3.40
C LEU A 5 -4.36 -0.77 2.46
N LEU A 6 -4.12 0.29 1.68
CA LEU A 6 -2.94 0.38 0.82
C LEU A 6 -1.63 0.34 1.64
N THR A 7 -1.61 1.04 2.77
CA THR A 7 -0.47 1.09 3.69
C THR A 7 -0.24 -0.26 4.35
N LEU A 8 -1.29 -0.91 4.84
CA LEU A 8 -1.20 -2.25 5.45
C LEU A 8 -0.78 -3.31 4.43
N SER A 9 -1.21 -3.21 3.17
CA SER A 9 -0.78 -4.14 2.12
C SER A 9 0.70 -3.97 1.75
N GLN A 10 1.31 -2.79 1.92
CA GLN A 10 2.75 -2.61 1.75
C GLN A 10 3.57 -3.37 2.80
N ALA A 11 3.01 -3.59 3.99
CA ALA A 11 3.63 -4.37 5.06
C ALA A 11 3.69 -5.88 4.77
N LEU A 12 2.91 -6.38 3.80
CA LEU A 12 2.82 -7.81 3.43
C LEU A 12 4.11 -8.43 2.84
N GLY A 13 5.22 -7.68 2.79
CA GLY A 13 6.55 -8.23 2.47
C GLY A 13 7.43 -8.51 3.69
N GLU A 14 7.10 -7.93 4.85
CA GLU A 14 7.91 -7.99 6.06
C GLU A 14 7.17 -8.67 7.21
N LEU A 15 5.83 -8.64 7.17
CA LEU A 15 4.97 -9.19 8.21
C LEU A 15 3.87 -10.06 7.61
N THR A 16 3.36 -11.00 8.41
CA THR A 16 2.16 -11.77 8.06
C THR A 16 0.90 -10.95 8.30
N TRP A 17 -0.20 -11.26 7.60
CA TRP A 17 -1.47 -10.54 7.79
C TRP A 17 -1.99 -10.55 9.24
N PRO A 18 -1.94 -11.68 9.99
CA PRO A 18 -2.26 -11.68 11.42
C PRO A 18 -1.39 -10.72 12.24
N SER A 19 -0.08 -10.66 11.96
CA SER A 19 0.83 -9.73 12.64
C SER A 19 0.50 -8.26 12.34
N ILE A 20 0.15 -7.95 11.09
CA ILE A 20 -0.24 -6.60 10.67
C ILE A 20 -1.54 -6.18 11.37
N LEU A 21 -2.52 -7.09 11.44
CA LEU A 21 -3.79 -6.83 12.13
C LEU A 21 -3.60 -6.64 13.63
N SER A 22 -2.74 -7.44 14.28
CA SER A 22 -2.42 -7.29 15.70
C SER A 22 -1.78 -5.94 16.03
N LYS A 23 -0.98 -5.40 15.10
CA LYS A 23 -0.29 -4.11 15.25
C LYS A 23 -1.05 -2.94 14.61
N ARG A 24 -2.32 -3.13 14.23
CA ARG A 24 -3.09 -2.12 13.50
C ARG A 24 -3.25 -0.82 14.28
N GLU A 25 -3.46 -0.89 15.59
CA GLU A 25 -3.59 0.30 16.45
C GLU A 25 -2.25 1.04 16.57
N GLU A 26 -1.14 0.32 16.78
CA GLU A 26 0.21 0.92 16.78
C GLU A 26 0.50 1.62 15.44
N LEU A 27 0.22 0.96 14.31
CA LEU A 27 0.38 1.56 12.98
C LEU A 27 -0.53 2.79 12.79
N ARG A 28 -1.74 2.78 13.35
CA ARG A 28 -2.64 3.93 13.31
C ARG A 28 -2.04 5.12 14.07
N GLU A 29 -1.46 4.91 15.24
CA GLU A 29 -0.79 5.96 16.01
C GLU A 29 0.43 6.51 15.26
N ILE A 30 1.29 5.62 14.76
CA ILE A 30 2.49 5.94 13.98
C ILE A 30 2.14 6.82 12.77
N PHE A 31 1.13 6.42 12.00
CA PHE A 31 0.70 7.09 10.77
C PHE A 31 -0.39 8.15 11.02
N CYS A 32 -0.49 8.68 12.24
CA CYS A 32 -1.40 9.78 12.60
C CYS A 32 -2.85 9.56 12.11
N GLY A 33 -3.41 8.38 12.38
CA GLY A 33 -4.76 8.00 11.95
C GLY A 33 -4.87 7.61 10.48
N PHE A 34 -3.74 7.36 9.79
CA PHE A 34 -3.67 7.24 8.33
C PHE A 34 -4.21 8.48 7.60
N ASN A 35 -3.96 9.67 8.16
CA ASN A 35 -4.31 10.93 7.54
C ASN A 35 -3.33 11.23 6.40
N LEU A 36 -3.84 11.31 5.16
CA LEU A 36 -3.04 11.55 3.96
C LEU A 36 -2.18 12.82 4.06
N VAL A 37 -2.73 13.90 4.61
CA VAL A 37 -2.04 15.19 4.74
C VAL A 37 -0.89 15.04 5.73
N LEU A 38 -1.19 14.58 6.94
CA LEU A 38 -0.18 14.42 7.98
C LEU A 38 0.93 13.44 7.58
N VAL A 39 0.58 12.31 6.95
CA VAL A 39 1.57 11.31 6.53
C VAL A 39 2.45 11.84 5.38
N SER A 40 1.91 12.67 4.48
CA SER A 40 2.70 13.27 3.41
C SER A 40 3.72 14.29 3.91
N GLU A 41 3.46 14.91 5.06
CA GLU A 41 4.31 15.92 5.69
C GLU A 41 5.38 15.31 6.61
N PHE A 42 5.48 13.97 6.67
CA PHE A 42 6.52 13.32 7.46
C PHE A 42 7.90 13.77 6.96
N SER A 43 8.62 14.47 7.83
CA SER A 43 10.00 14.87 7.59
C SER A 43 10.94 13.66 7.64
N GLU A 44 12.08 13.76 6.98
CA GLU A 44 13.13 12.73 7.07
C GLU A 44 13.53 12.44 8.52
N ASN A 45 13.53 13.47 9.39
CA ASN A 45 13.77 13.30 10.82
C ASN A 45 12.73 12.40 11.50
N LYS A 46 11.45 12.56 11.15
CA LYS A 46 10.37 11.70 11.67
C LYS A 46 10.52 10.27 11.17
N ILE A 47 10.86 10.08 9.90
CA ILE A 47 11.12 8.74 9.32
C ILE A 47 12.29 8.05 10.04
N ASN A 48 13.38 8.78 10.28
CA ASN A 48 14.54 8.27 11.01
C ASN A 48 14.22 7.96 12.48
N LEU A 49 13.42 8.80 13.15
CA LEU A 49 12.97 8.57 14.52
C LEU A 49 12.08 7.32 14.64
N LEU A 50 11.16 7.13 13.70
CA LEU A 50 10.32 5.94 13.63
C LEU A 50 11.15 4.67 13.47
N ARG A 51 12.24 4.73 12.70
CA ARG A 51 13.21 3.65 12.57
C ARG A 51 13.99 3.43 13.87
N SER A 52 14.52 4.49 14.48
CA SER A 52 15.38 4.38 15.67
C SER A 52 14.63 3.86 16.89
N ASN A 53 13.36 4.22 17.03
CA ASN A 53 12.56 3.80 18.18
C ASN A 53 12.17 2.31 18.11
N GLY A 54 12.30 1.66 16.95
CA GLY A 54 11.88 0.26 16.76
C GLY A 54 10.38 0.02 16.92
N ILE A 55 9.59 1.08 17.10
CA ILE A 55 8.14 1.01 17.31
C ILE A 55 7.45 0.58 16.01
N VAL A 56 7.96 1.03 14.85
CA VAL A 56 7.40 0.63 13.57
C VAL A 56 7.99 -0.71 13.16
N PRO A 57 7.17 -1.77 12.98
CA PRO A 57 7.65 -3.08 12.54
C PRO A 57 7.92 -3.11 11.02
N LEU A 58 8.29 -1.98 10.43
CA LEU A 58 8.50 -1.79 9.00
C LEU A 58 9.89 -1.20 8.75
N SER A 59 10.53 -1.60 7.66
CA SER A 59 11.79 -1.01 7.23
C SER A 59 11.62 0.47 6.86
N GLU A 60 12.73 1.23 6.95
CA GLU A 60 12.75 2.64 6.55
C GLU A 60 12.26 2.84 5.11
N GLN A 61 12.60 1.91 4.21
CA GLN A 61 12.17 1.96 2.82
C GLN A 61 10.65 1.85 2.69
N LYS A 62 9.99 1.00 3.50
CA LYS A 62 8.54 0.89 3.54
C LYS A 62 7.90 2.16 4.09
N ILE A 63 8.45 2.74 5.15
CA ILE A 63 7.95 4.01 5.71
C ILE A 63 8.05 5.11 4.65
N ARG A 64 9.20 5.24 3.97
CA ARG A 64 9.39 6.18 2.85
C ARG A 64 8.41 5.94 1.70
N ALA A 65 8.15 4.68 1.36
CA ALA A 65 7.17 4.32 0.34
C ALA A 65 5.75 4.75 0.73
N VAL A 66 5.36 4.58 2.00
CA VAL A 66 4.06 5.03 2.52
C VAL A 66 3.93 6.56 2.45
N VAL A 67 4.96 7.29 2.86
CA VAL A 67 4.99 8.77 2.76
C VAL A 67 4.91 9.23 1.31
N THR A 68 5.65 8.57 0.40
CA THR A 68 5.59 8.86 -1.04
C THR A 68 4.21 8.58 -1.61
N ASN A 69 3.60 7.45 -1.25
CA ASN A 69 2.25 7.09 -1.68
C ASN A 69 1.21 8.10 -1.15
N ALA A 70 1.34 8.59 0.08
CA ALA A 70 0.48 9.64 0.61
C ALA A 70 0.55 10.93 -0.24
N LYS A 71 1.77 11.35 -0.63
CA LYS A 71 1.98 12.50 -1.53
C LYS A 71 1.36 12.27 -2.91
N GLN A 72 1.52 11.09 -3.51
CA GLN A 72 0.92 10.82 -4.81
C GLN A 72 -0.61 10.73 -4.76
N ILE A 73 -1.18 10.19 -3.67
CA ILE A 73 -2.63 10.18 -3.49
C ILE A 73 -3.18 11.60 -3.43
N GLN A 74 -2.50 12.53 -2.75
CA GLN A 74 -2.95 13.92 -2.74
C GLN A 74 -2.99 14.52 -4.15
N LYS A 75 -1.96 14.30 -4.96
CA LYS A 75 -1.97 14.74 -6.36
C LYS A 75 -3.12 14.11 -7.16
N VAL A 76 -3.38 12.82 -6.95
CA VAL A 76 -4.52 12.13 -7.59
C VAL A 76 -5.85 12.74 -7.13
N VAL A 77 -5.98 13.09 -5.85
CA VAL A 77 -7.17 13.75 -5.30
C VAL A 77 -7.31 15.17 -5.86
N GLU A 78 -6.22 15.91 -6.06
CA GLU A 78 -6.22 17.23 -6.70
C GLU A 78 -6.62 17.14 -8.18
N GLU A 79 -6.11 16.15 -8.92
CA GLU A 79 -6.40 15.96 -10.35
C GLU A 79 -7.80 15.37 -10.64
N LEU A 80 -8.22 14.38 -9.86
CA LEU A 80 -9.42 13.57 -10.12
C LEU A 80 -10.52 13.75 -9.07
N GLY A 81 -10.31 14.60 -8.08
CA GLY A 81 -11.24 14.90 -6.98
C GLY A 81 -11.32 13.81 -5.89
N SER A 82 -11.17 12.53 -6.24
CA SER A 82 -11.28 11.43 -5.28
C SER A 82 -10.45 10.22 -5.66
N PHE A 83 -9.56 9.81 -4.74
CA PHE A 83 -8.78 8.57 -4.89
C PHE A 83 -9.67 7.32 -4.95
N SER A 84 -10.80 7.32 -4.25
CA SER A 84 -11.78 6.22 -4.32
C SER A 84 -12.34 6.10 -5.73
N ASN A 85 -12.78 7.23 -6.32
CA ASN A 85 -13.33 7.23 -7.68
C ASN A 85 -12.29 6.78 -8.70
N TYR A 86 -11.04 7.24 -8.55
CA TYR A 86 -9.92 6.77 -9.35
C TYR A 86 -9.75 5.25 -9.28
N CYS A 87 -9.71 4.65 -8.09
CA CYS A 87 -9.59 3.18 -7.96
C CYS A 87 -10.81 2.44 -8.52
N TRP A 88 -12.02 2.96 -8.31
CA TRP A 88 -13.25 2.35 -8.83
C TRP A 88 -13.41 2.48 -10.35
N SER A 89 -12.79 3.47 -10.98
CA SER A 89 -12.85 3.65 -12.43
C SER A 89 -12.29 2.45 -13.19
N PHE A 90 -11.26 1.77 -12.67
CA PHE A 90 -10.66 0.57 -13.28
C PHE A 90 -11.59 -0.65 -13.31
N VAL A 91 -12.62 -0.66 -12.46
CA VAL A 91 -13.62 -1.72 -12.39
C VAL A 91 -15.00 -1.24 -12.83
N ASN A 92 -15.08 -0.12 -13.55
CA ASN A 92 -16.32 0.51 -14.01
C ASN A 92 -17.33 0.72 -12.86
N HIS A 93 -16.84 1.05 -11.67
CA HIS A 93 -17.65 1.24 -10.46
C HIS A 93 -18.53 0.03 -10.06
N ARG A 94 -18.19 -1.17 -10.54
CA ARG A 94 -18.92 -2.41 -10.21
C ARG A 94 -17.97 -3.45 -9.59
N PRO A 95 -18.33 -4.04 -8.43
CA PRO A 95 -17.52 -5.10 -7.85
C PRO A 95 -17.50 -6.31 -8.80
N ILE A 96 -16.32 -6.88 -8.99
CA ILE A 96 -16.16 -8.08 -9.82
C ILE A 96 -16.49 -9.29 -8.95
N ALA A 97 -17.69 -9.85 -9.11
CA ALA A 97 -18.09 -11.08 -8.46
C ALA A 97 -17.40 -12.28 -9.15
N ASN A 98 -16.36 -12.81 -8.52
CA ASN A 98 -15.70 -14.02 -9.02
C ASN A 98 -16.40 -15.26 -8.44
N GLY A 99 -16.70 -16.24 -9.29
CA GLY A 99 -17.32 -17.52 -8.90
C GLY A 99 -16.32 -18.57 -8.37
N PHE A 100 -15.24 -18.17 -7.70
CA PHE A 100 -14.25 -19.12 -7.19
C PHE A 100 -14.80 -19.87 -5.99
N ARG A 101 -14.82 -21.21 -6.07
CA ARG A 101 -15.29 -22.08 -4.99
C ARG A 101 -14.18 -22.45 -4.02
N TYR A 102 -12.93 -22.47 -4.50
CA TYR A 102 -11.76 -22.86 -3.72
C TYR A 102 -10.67 -21.78 -3.81
N ALA A 103 -9.93 -21.56 -2.71
CA ALA A 103 -8.85 -20.57 -2.64
C ALA A 103 -7.78 -20.75 -3.74
N ARG A 104 -7.49 -22.00 -4.12
CA ARG A 104 -6.55 -22.35 -5.21
C ARG A 104 -6.97 -21.87 -6.61
N GLN A 105 -8.25 -21.52 -6.79
CA GLN A 105 -8.76 -21.00 -8.06
C GLN A 105 -8.57 -19.48 -8.18
N VAL A 106 -8.28 -18.78 -7.08
CA VAL A 106 -8.08 -17.33 -7.07
C VAL A 106 -6.74 -17.04 -7.76
N PRO A 107 -6.73 -16.33 -8.90
CA PRO A 107 -5.49 -16.02 -9.59
C PRO A 107 -4.66 -15.05 -8.76
N THR A 108 -3.36 -15.29 -8.66
CA THR A 108 -2.41 -14.42 -7.95
C THR A 108 -2.19 -13.08 -8.67
N LYS A 109 -2.48 -13.03 -9.99
CA LYS A 109 -2.44 -11.83 -10.81
C LYS A 109 -3.62 -11.84 -11.79
N THR A 110 -4.21 -10.68 -12.02
CA THR A 110 -5.23 -10.49 -13.06
C THR A 110 -4.80 -9.36 -14.00
N PRO A 111 -5.18 -9.38 -15.28
CA PRO A 111 -4.85 -8.29 -16.21
C PRO A 111 -5.31 -6.91 -15.71
N LYS A 112 -6.45 -6.84 -15.01
CA LYS A 112 -6.94 -5.61 -14.37
C LYS A 112 -6.03 -5.14 -13.24
N ALA A 113 -5.60 -6.05 -12.36
CA ALA A 113 -4.66 -5.71 -11.29
C ALA A 113 -3.31 -5.23 -11.84
N GLU A 114 -2.82 -5.84 -12.93
CA GLU A 114 -1.61 -5.37 -13.60
C GLU A 114 -1.77 -3.99 -14.22
N ALA A 115 -2.93 -3.70 -14.84
CA ALA A 115 -3.23 -2.38 -15.37
C ALA A 115 -3.24 -1.31 -14.27
N ILE A 116 -3.89 -1.59 -13.13
CA ILE A 116 -3.92 -0.69 -11.96
C ILE A 116 -2.50 -0.47 -11.43
N SER A 117 -1.73 -1.55 -11.25
CA SER A 117 -0.35 -1.47 -10.76
C SER A 117 0.53 -0.63 -11.68
N LYS A 118 0.43 -0.84 -13.00
CA LYS A 118 1.16 -0.04 -14.00
C LYS A 118 0.77 1.44 -13.96
N ASP A 119 -0.51 1.77 -13.81
CA ASP A 119 -0.95 3.16 -13.72
C ASP A 119 -0.45 3.83 -12.43
N LEU A 120 -0.52 3.13 -11.29
CA LEU A 120 0.00 3.63 -10.02
C LEU A 120 1.52 3.84 -10.08
N MET A 121 2.28 2.90 -10.65
CA MET A 121 3.73 3.07 -10.85
C MET A 121 4.03 4.28 -11.75
N ARG A 122 3.25 4.51 -12.81
CA ARG A 122 3.39 5.72 -13.66
C ARG A 122 3.13 7.01 -12.90
N ARG A 123 2.19 7.00 -11.96
CA ARG A 123 1.91 8.12 -11.05
C ARG A 123 2.96 8.28 -9.94
N GLY A 124 3.99 7.44 -9.91
CA GLY A 124 5.09 7.53 -8.94
C GLY A 124 4.79 6.89 -7.59
N PHE A 125 3.75 6.05 -7.49
CA PHE A 125 3.54 5.23 -6.30
C PHE A 125 4.67 4.21 -6.16
N GLN A 126 5.16 4.05 -4.94
CA GLN A 126 6.18 3.07 -4.62
C GLN A 126 5.51 1.80 -4.11
N PHE A 127 5.74 0.70 -4.84
CA PHE A 127 5.42 -0.65 -4.42
C PHE A 127 6.70 -1.44 -4.38
N GLN A 128 7.06 -1.95 -3.20
CA GLN A 128 8.07 -2.99 -3.17
C GLN A 128 7.37 -4.29 -3.55
N ALA A 129 7.60 -4.73 -4.79
CA ALA A 129 7.23 -6.06 -5.22
C ALA A 129 7.88 -7.08 -4.26
N CYS A 130 7.12 -8.11 -3.90
CA CYS A 130 7.70 -9.29 -3.29
C CYS A 130 8.77 -9.79 -4.28
N SER A 131 10.05 -9.56 -3.95
CA SER A 131 11.15 -10.31 -4.53
C SER A 131 10.91 -11.76 -4.11
N GLN A 132 10.04 -12.46 -4.84
CA GLN A 132 10.17 -13.90 -4.99
C GLN A 132 11.58 -14.06 -5.56
N HIS A 133 12.47 -14.45 -4.66
CA HIS A 133 13.80 -14.94 -4.90
C HIS A 133 13.87 -15.50 -6.32
N LYS A 134 14.71 -14.91 -7.17
CA LYS A 134 15.44 -15.71 -8.16
C LYS A 134 16.23 -16.74 -7.34
N ALA A 135 15.60 -17.84 -6.96
CA ALA A 135 16.31 -19.07 -6.68
C ALA A 135 16.81 -19.53 -8.06
N SER A 136 18.02 -19.05 -8.37
CA SER A 136 19.04 -19.70 -9.18
C SER A 136 18.55 -20.80 -10.14
N GLU A 137 18.62 -20.50 -11.42
CA GLU A 137 19.08 -21.46 -12.43
C GLU A 137 20.31 -22.21 -11.90
N LYS A 138 20.14 -23.51 -11.65
CA LYS A 138 21.06 -24.61 -11.98
C LYS A 138 20.39 -25.95 -11.71
#